data_AF-A0A1M5GH94-F1
#
_entry.id   AF-A0A1M5GH94-F1
#
_cell.length_a   1.000
_cell.length_b   1.000
_cell.length_c   1.000
_cell.angle_alpha   90.00
_cell.angle_beta   90.00
_cell.angle_gamma   90.00
#
_symmetry.space_group_name_H-M   'P 1'
#
loop_
_entity.id
_entity.type
_entity.pdbx_description
1 polymer ?
#
loop_
_entity_poly.entity_id
_entity_poly.type
_entity_poly.pdbx_seq_one_letter_code
_entity_poly.pdbx_strand_id
1 'polypeptide(L)'
;MIKLIDYYKLKNGKIKIDFFLLGVYDLLKNELGFRYTKINKKGYYLKESNGFYTVVGFHKLKDEFKKFIDEKFDKLEFSKEIDYHDFMEAYFEKPPIKNGNYAREYLSEDFELSEKNLHLIMLEIDPNYNREYKRNEIIKFLESEDFIETKGKGGNFAKDCPLFFKKVKENKFLIFNNPFYDGKNNSPTFDFWKINAHSEKEFLQDKKVNVIKIKLEFDLKNDIELYEREKNVW
;
A
#
# COMPACT_ATOMS: atom_id res chain seq x y z
N MET A 1 8.47 31.41 -10.24
CA MET A 1 9.82 30.92 -10.60
C MET A 1 10.50 30.57 -9.28
N ILE A 2 11.01 29.35 -9.12
CA ILE A 2 11.53 28.87 -7.83
C ILE A 2 13.03 29.20 -7.76
N LYS A 3 13.40 30.08 -6.83
CA LYS A 3 14.81 30.42 -6.56
C LYS A 3 15.44 29.31 -5.73
N LEU A 4 16.46 28.61 -6.23
CA LEU A 4 17.09 27.50 -5.51
C LEU A 4 18.40 27.86 -4.80
N ILE A 5 19.09 28.89 -5.27
CA ILE A 5 20.40 29.28 -4.77
C ILE A 5 20.56 30.80 -4.73
N ASP A 6 21.52 31.22 -3.91
CA ASP A 6 22.19 32.52 -3.98
C ASP A 6 23.62 32.32 -4.49
N TYR A 7 24.03 33.19 -5.40
CA TYR A 7 25.34 33.18 -6.03
C TYR A 7 26.16 34.40 -5.60
N TYR A 8 27.42 34.17 -5.21
CA TYR A 8 28.35 35.23 -4.86
C TYR A 8 29.71 35.02 -5.53
N LYS A 9 30.19 36.02 -6.26
CA LYS A 9 31.57 36.07 -6.76
C LYS A 9 32.47 36.78 -5.74
N LEU A 10 33.38 36.04 -5.12
CA LEU A 10 34.31 36.56 -4.13
C LEU A 10 35.44 37.37 -4.79
N LYS A 11 36.10 38.24 -4.01
CA LYS A 11 37.20 39.10 -4.50
C LYS A 11 38.38 38.34 -5.10
N ASN A 12 38.58 37.08 -4.70
CA ASN A 12 39.62 36.19 -5.22
C ASN A 12 39.18 35.38 -6.45
N GLY A 13 38.02 35.70 -7.03
CA GLY A 13 37.45 34.99 -8.18
C GLY A 13 36.73 33.69 -7.84
N LYS A 14 36.78 33.20 -6.59
CA LYS A 14 36.04 32.01 -6.18
C LYS A 14 34.54 32.28 -6.18
N ILE A 15 33.78 31.27 -6.59
CA ILE A 15 32.33 31.26 -6.55
C ILE A 15 31.90 30.66 -5.21
N LYS A 16 30.90 31.28 -4.57
CA LYS A 16 30.19 30.72 -3.43
C LYS A 16 28.72 30.56 -3.79
N ILE A 17 28.21 29.35 -3.59
CA ILE A 17 26.81 29.00 -3.79
C ILE A 17 26.20 28.68 -2.42
N ASP A 18 25.14 29.38 -2.07
CA ASP A 18 24.34 29.07 -0.89
C ASP A 18 22.95 28.59 -1.33
N PHE A 19 22.52 27.41 -0.89
CA PHE A 19 21.19 26.90 -1.22
C PHE A 19 20.10 27.62 -0.44
N PHE A 20 19.10 28.13 -1.18
CA PHE A 20 17.90 28.71 -0.59
C PHE A 20 16.94 27.60 -0.19
N LEU A 21 16.96 27.21 1.09
CA LEU A 21 16.19 26.06 1.59
C LEU A 21 14.72 26.14 1.22
N LEU A 22 14.08 27.30 1.39
CA LEU A 22 12.67 27.49 1.06
C LEU A 22 12.38 27.08 -0.39
N GLY A 23 13.19 27.57 -1.34
CA GLY A 23 13.02 27.21 -2.75
C GLY A 23 13.30 25.74 -3.05
N VAL A 24 14.29 25.13 -2.40
CA VAL A 24 14.55 23.68 -2.54
C VAL A 24 13.34 22.87 -2.08
N TYR A 25 12.73 23.21 -0.95
CA TYR A 25 11.55 22.50 -0.46
C TYR A 25 10.26 22.88 -1.20
N ASP A 26 10.14 24.09 -1.75
CA ASP A 26 9.07 24.45 -2.69
C ASP A 26 9.12 23.61 -3.95
N LEU A 27 10.31 23.38 -4.49
CA LEU A 27 10.47 22.49 -5.63
C LEU A 27 10.07 21.06 -5.26
N LEU A 28 10.54 20.55 -4.12
CA LEU A 28 10.15 19.22 -3.64
C LEU A 28 8.64 19.10 -3.44
N LYS A 29 8.01 20.12 -2.85
CA LYS A 29 6.57 20.16 -2.53
C LYS A 29 5.74 20.32 -3.81
N ASN A 30 5.97 21.35 -4.59
CA ASN A 30 5.04 21.80 -5.62
C ASN A 30 5.32 21.20 -6.99
N GLU A 31 6.60 21.02 -7.35
CA GLU A 31 6.98 20.47 -8.66
C GLU A 31 7.17 18.95 -8.59
N LEU A 32 7.73 18.46 -7.49
CA LEU A 32 8.00 17.04 -7.28
C LEU A 32 6.97 16.36 -6.37
N GLY A 33 5.90 17.02 -5.93
CA GLY A 33 4.77 16.37 -5.25
C GLY A 33 5.14 15.60 -3.97
N PHE A 34 6.23 15.95 -3.30
CA PHE A 34 6.59 15.34 -2.02
C PHE A 34 5.78 15.94 -0.89
N ARG A 35 5.38 15.10 0.07
CA ARG A 35 4.68 15.49 1.29
C ARG A 35 5.22 14.73 2.50
N TYR A 36 4.85 15.18 3.68
CA TYR A 36 5.11 14.49 4.94
C TYR A 36 3.83 14.42 5.77
N THR A 37 3.60 13.27 6.41
CA THR A 37 2.50 13.10 7.36
C THR A 37 2.90 12.20 8.52
N LYS A 38 2.07 12.19 9.57
CA LYS A 38 2.19 11.24 10.68
C LYS A 38 0.97 10.33 10.71
N ILE A 39 1.20 9.04 10.60
CA ILE A 39 0.17 8.00 10.73
C ILE A 39 0.52 7.17 11.96
N ASN A 40 -0.41 7.04 12.91
CA ASN A 40 -0.19 6.34 14.19
C ASN A 40 1.08 6.82 14.92
N LYS A 41 1.29 8.14 14.98
CA LYS A 41 2.46 8.83 15.57
C LYS A 41 3.80 8.59 14.86
N LYS A 42 3.85 7.76 13.80
CA LYS A 42 5.04 7.52 12.98
C LYS A 42 5.02 8.41 11.74
N GLY A 43 6.16 9.03 11.44
CA GLY A 43 6.31 9.92 10.29
C GLY A 43 6.60 9.19 8.99
N TYR A 44 5.99 9.65 7.91
CA TYR A 44 6.16 9.10 6.56
C TYR A 44 6.36 10.22 5.55
N TYR A 45 7.36 10.06 4.69
CA TYR A 45 7.46 10.87 3.47
C TYR A 45 6.59 10.21 2.40
N LEU A 46 5.86 11.03 1.67
CA LEU A 46 4.96 10.60 0.62
C LEU A 46 5.38 11.21 -0.72
N LYS A 47 5.12 10.50 -1.80
CA LYS A 47 5.23 11.00 -3.17
C LYS A 47 3.87 10.92 -3.84
N GLU A 48 3.42 12.04 -4.39
CA GLU A 48 2.20 12.09 -5.18
C GLU A 48 2.43 11.53 -6.59
N SER A 49 1.46 10.76 -7.08
CA SER A 49 1.29 10.39 -8.48
C SER A 49 -0.20 10.30 -8.80
N ASN A 50 -0.67 11.15 -9.74
CA ASN A 50 -2.05 11.16 -10.21
C ASN A 50 -3.11 11.28 -9.08
N GLY A 51 -2.88 12.14 -8.08
CA GLY A 51 -3.77 12.31 -6.93
C GLY A 51 -3.68 11.22 -5.86
N PHE A 52 -2.78 10.25 -6.03
CA PHE A 52 -2.50 9.20 -5.04
C PHE A 52 -1.14 9.41 -4.38
N TYR A 53 -1.03 9.04 -3.10
CA TYR A 53 0.22 9.11 -2.36
C TYR A 53 0.77 7.72 -2.04
N THR A 54 2.06 7.53 -2.26
CA THR A 54 2.79 6.32 -1.85
C THR A 54 3.87 6.65 -0.84
N VAL A 55 4.19 5.70 0.04
CA VAL A 55 5.25 5.88 1.02
C VAL A 55 6.61 5.76 0.34
N VAL A 56 7.49 6.72 0.60
CA VAL A 56 8.85 6.74 0.05
C VAL A 56 9.89 6.95 1.12
N GLY A 57 11.08 6.40 0.90
CA GLY A 57 12.23 6.68 1.74
C GLY A 57 12.72 8.11 1.54
N PHE A 58 13.29 8.72 2.58
CA PHE A 58 13.85 10.07 2.51
C PHE A 58 14.89 10.26 1.39
N HIS A 59 15.64 9.21 1.05
CA HIS A 59 16.61 9.25 -0.05
C HIS A 59 15.97 9.62 -1.40
N LYS A 60 14.70 9.26 -1.64
CA LYS A 60 14.00 9.60 -2.87
C LYS A 60 13.84 11.10 -3.10
N LEU A 61 13.76 11.90 -2.03
CA LEU A 61 13.73 13.37 -2.17
C LEU A 61 15.03 13.88 -2.81
N LYS A 62 16.18 13.32 -2.41
CA LYS A 62 17.49 13.68 -2.96
C LYS A 62 17.66 13.18 -4.39
N ASP A 63 17.27 11.95 -4.64
CA ASP A 63 17.41 11.32 -5.96
C ASP A 63 16.58 12.06 -7.01
N GLU A 64 15.31 12.35 -6.70
CA GLU A 64 14.40 13.07 -7.61
C GLU A 64 14.77 14.54 -7.75
N PHE A 65 15.25 15.20 -6.67
CA PHE A 65 15.79 16.55 -6.78
C PHE A 65 16.98 16.59 -7.74
N LYS A 66 17.95 15.69 -7.56
CA LYS A 66 19.11 15.60 -8.45
C LYS A 66 18.67 15.35 -9.89
N LYS A 67 17.81 14.35 -10.12
CA LYS A 67 17.29 14.04 -11.45
C LYS A 67 16.60 15.25 -12.09
N PHE A 68 15.83 16.01 -11.33
CA PHE A 68 15.21 17.24 -11.81
C PHE A 68 16.27 18.27 -12.22
N ILE A 69 17.30 18.48 -11.42
CA ILE A 69 18.41 19.37 -11.78
C ILE A 69 19.09 18.88 -13.06
N ASP A 70 19.47 17.60 -13.15
CA ASP A 70 20.13 17.01 -14.32
C ASP A 70 19.32 17.22 -15.62
N GLU A 71 17.98 17.13 -15.54
CA GLU A 71 17.09 17.27 -16.70
C GLU A 71 16.68 18.70 -17.03
N LYS A 72 16.68 19.60 -16.05
CA LYS A 72 16.08 20.94 -16.17
C LYS A 72 17.05 22.08 -15.91
N PHE A 73 18.32 21.81 -15.62
CA PHE A 73 19.31 22.82 -15.23
C PHE A 73 19.26 24.08 -16.11
N ASP A 74 19.39 23.91 -17.42
CA ASP A 74 19.42 25.02 -18.41
C ASP A 74 18.14 25.87 -18.45
N LYS A 75 17.06 25.40 -17.82
CA LYS A 75 15.78 26.10 -17.73
C LYS A 75 15.60 26.85 -16.41
N LEU A 76 16.52 26.65 -15.46
CA LEU A 76 16.51 27.32 -14.17
C LEU A 76 17.11 28.72 -14.29
N GLU A 77 16.59 29.67 -13.53
CA GLU A 77 16.96 31.08 -13.62
C GLU A 77 18.46 31.33 -13.44
N PHE A 78 19.07 30.61 -12.49
CA PHE A 78 20.47 30.73 -12.13
C PHE A 78 21.44 30.05 -13.11
N SER A 79 20.95 29.28 -14.09
CA SER A 79 21.81 28.61 -15.09
C SER A 79 22.56 29.59 -16.00
N LYS A 80 22.16 30.87 -16.01
CA LYS A 80 22.87 31.94 -16.71
C LYS A 80 24.08 32.47 -15.93
N GLU A 81 24.13 32.20 -14.63
CA GLU A 81 25.12 32.76 -13.70
C GLU A 81 26.13 31.72 -13.23
N ILE A 82 25.70 30.45 -13.18
CA ILE A 82 26.54 29.30 -12.84
C ILE A 82 26.33 28.18 -13.85
N ASP A 83 27.39 27.43 -14.11
CA ASP A 83 27.28 26.20 -14.87
C ASP A 83 26.83 25.03 -13.98
N TYR A 84 26.46 23.94 -14.65
CA TYR A 84 25.99 22.73 -13.98
C TYR A 84 27.05 22.07 -13.10
N HIS A 85 28.33 22.14 -13.50
CA HIS A 85 29.43 21.52 -12.76
C HIS A 85 29.59 22.21 -11.40
N ASP A 86 29.67 23.54 -11.38
CA ASP A 86 29.79 24.35 -10.17
C ASP A 86 28.60 24.14 -9.21
N PHE A 87 27.37 24.06 -9.76
CA PHE A 87 26.18 23.74 -8.96
C PHE A 87 26.30 22.38 -8.28
N MET A 88 26.67 21.35 -9.03
CA MET A 88 26.72 19.98 -8.53
C MET A 88 27.85 19.79 -7.52
N GLU A 89 29.01 20.42 -7.73
CA GLU A 89 30.08 20.46 -6.75
C GLU A 89 29.59 21.04 -5.41
N ALA A 90 28.92 22.19 -5.44
CA ALA A 90 28.33 22.80 -4.26
C ALA A 90 27.25 21.91 -3.60
N TYR A 91 26.41 21.25 -4.41
CA TYR A 91 25.40 20.30 -3.91
C TYR A 91 26.02 19.13 -3.15
N PHE A 92 27.12 18.56 -3.66
CA PHE A 92 27.80 17.44 -3.00
C PHE A 92 28.60 17.87 -1.77
N GLU A 93 29.20 19.06 -1.80
CA GLU A 93 29.91 19.63 -0.64
C GLU A 93 28.95 19.89 0.52
N LYS A 94 27.79 20.52 0.23
CA LYS A 94 26.80 20.90 1.25
C LYS A 94 25.36 20.63 0.79
N PRO A 95 24.89 19.38 0.90
CA PRO A 95 23.54 19.02 0.45
C PRO A 95 22.44 19.82 1.17
N PRO A 96 21.52 20.46 0.42
CA PRO A 96 20.44 21.27 1.02
C PRO A 96 19.31 20.43 1.64
N ILE A 97 19.12 19.19 1.16
CA ILE A 97 18.03 18.32 1.60
C ILE A 97 18.50 17.49 2.80
N LYS A 98 17.94 17.76 3.97
CA LYS A 98 18.31 17.13 5.25
C LYS A 98 17.08 16.55 5.94
N ASN A 99 17.22 15.37 6.55
CA ASN A 99 16.14 14.74 7.30
C ASN A 99 16.04 15.40 8.68
N GLY A 100 15.37 16.54 8.75
CA GLY A 100 15.21 17.34 9.97
C GLY A 100 13.79 17.88 10.13
N ASN A 101 13.57 18.65 11.19
CA ASN A 101 12.25 19.21 11.50
C ASN A 101 11.74 20.13 10.40
N TYR A 102 12.61 21.00 9.87
CA TYR A 102 12.25 21.89 8.76
C TYR A 102 11.63 21.14 7.57
N ALA A 103 12.25 20.03 7.13
CA ALA A 103 11.72 19.21 6.04
C ALA A 103 10.33 18.65 6.35
N ARG A 104 10.13 18.18 7.59
CA ARG A 104 8.88 17.54 8.01
C ARG A 104 7.75 18.55 8.17
N GLU A 105 8.04 19.69 8.79
CA GLU A 105 7.10 20.80 8.98
C GLU A 105 6.69 21.34 7.61
N TYR A 106 7.65 21.75 6.79
CA TYR A 106 7.37 22.36 5.48
C TYR A 106 6.60 21.44 4.53
N LEU A 107 6.98 20.17 4.46
CA LEU A 107 6.30 19.18 3.59
C LEU A 107 4.94 18.72 4.15
N SER A 108 4.59 19.10 5.39
CA SER A 108 3.27 18.87 5.97
C SER A 108 2.34 20.09 5.90
N GLU A 109 2.87 21.26 5.55
CA GLU A 109 2.07 22.48 5.41
C GLU A 109 1.06 22.35 4.26
N ASP A 110 -0.16 22.86 4.50
CA ASP A 110 -1.27 22.87 3.53
C ASP A 110 -1.59 21.50 2.94
N PHE A 111 -1.35 20.43 3.72
CA PHE A 111 -1.54 19.06 3.29
C PHE A 111 -2.34 18.27 4.31
N GLU A 112 -3.47 17.72 3.84
CA GLU A 112 -4.25 16.76 4.58
C GLU A 112 -4.43 15.49 3.75
N LEU A 113 -4.18 14.34 4.37
CA LEU A 113 -4.28 13.06 3.70
C LEU A 113 -5.76 12.65 3.65
N SER A 114 -6.35 12.64 2.45
CA SER A 114 -7.72 12.16 2.24
C SER A 114 -7.91 10.73 2.78
N GLU A 115 -9.11 10.38 3.24
CA GLU A 115 -9.43 9.04 3.74
C GLU A 115 -9.07 7.92 2.74
N LYS A 116 -9.31 8.14 1.44
CA LYS A 116 -8.96 7.19 0.38
C LYS A 116 -7.45 6.91 0.34
N ASN A 117 -6.63 7.96 0.38
CA ASN A 117 -5.17 7.81 0.41
C ASN A 117 -4.68 7.22 1.73
N LEU A 118 -5.27 7.60 2.86
CA LEU A 118 -4.97 7.00 4.16
C LEU A 118 -5.24 5.50 4.14
N HIS A 119 -6.39 5.08 3.61
CA HIS A 119 -6.74 3.67 3.46
C HIS A 119 -5.69 2.91 2.63
N LEU A 120 -5.32 3.42 1.45
CA LEU A 120 -4.31 2.80 0.59
C LEU A 120 -2.95 2.68 1.28
N ILE A 121 -2.51 3.74 1.97
CA ILE A 121 -1.25 3.71 2.72
C ILE A 121 -1.33 2.71 3.88
N MET A 122 -2.44 2.67 4.63
CA MET A 122 -2.63 1.70 5.73
C MET A 122 -2.58 0.25 5.24
N LEU A 123 -3.10 -0.06 4.05
CA LEU A 123 -2.95 -1.38 3.43
C LEU A 123 -1.47 -1.75 3.19
N GLU A 124 -0.61 -0.77 2.92
CA GLU A 124 0.83 -0.96 2.69
C GLU A 124 1.62 -1.09 4.01
N ILE A 125 1.37 -0.20 4.98
CA ILE A 125 2.24 -0.05 6.16
C ILE A 125 1.77 -0.78 7.41
N ASP A 126 0.50 -1.18 7.49
CA ASP A 126 -0.08 -1.83 8.65
C ASP A 126 -0.61 -3.23 8.28
N PRO A 127 0.18 -4.29 8.57
CA PRO A 127 -0.22 -5.66 8.28
C PRO A 127 -1.49 -6.10 9.02
N ASN A 128 -1.82 -5.52 10.17
CA ASN A 128 -3.06 -5.85 10.88
C ASN A 128 -4.27 -5.26 10.17
N TYR A 129 -4.17 -3.98 9.80
CA TYR A 129 -5.21 -3.30 9.02
C TYR A 129 -5.47 -4.02 7.69
N ASN A 130 -4.40 -4.37 6.96
CA ASN A 130 -4.52 -5.09 5.69
C ASN A 130 -5.21 -6.46 5.87
N ARG A 131 -4.78 -7.24 6.87
CA ARG A 131 -5.41 -8.53 7.19
C ARG A 131 -6.90 -8.37 7.53
N GLU A 132 -7.24 -7.42 8.38
CA GLU A 132 -8.63 -7.18 8.77
C GLU A 132 -9.49 -6.75 7.57
N TYR A 133 -8.96 -5.82 6.75
CA TYR A 133 -9.65 -5.35 5.56
C TYR A 133 -9.92 -6.49 4.58
N LYS A 134 -8.89 -7.26 4.20
CA LYS A 134 -9.04 -8.41 3.28
C LYS A 134 -10.04 -9.44 3.78
N ARG A 135 -10.00 -9.75 5.08
CA ARG A 135 -10.97 -10.65 5.71
C ARG A 135 -12.40 -10.12 5.54
N ASN A 136 -12.61 -8.83 5.84
CA ASN A 136 -13.93 -8.21 5.75
C ASN A 136 -14.43 -8.13 4.30
N GLU A 137 -13.56 -7.96 3.32
CA GLU A 137 -13.94 -8.04 1.90
C GLU A 137 -14.46 -9.43 1.54
N ILE A 138 -13.76 -10.50 1.94
CA ILE A 138 -14.21 -11.87 1.69
C ILE A 138 -15.55 -12.14 2.41
N ILE A 139 -15.69 -11.74 3.67
CA ILE A 139 -16.95 -11.95 4.41
C ILE A 139 -18.12 -11.23 3.72
N LYS A 140 -17.95 -9.96 3.35
CA LYS A 140 -18.99 -9.20 2.62
C LYS A 140 -19.36 -9.87 1.29
N PHE A 141 -18.36 -10.38 0.58
CA PHE A 141 -18.59 -11.14 -0.65
C PHE A 141 -19.42 -12.41 -0.38
N LEU A 142 -19.06 -13.19 0.64
CA LEU A 142 -19.78 -14.42 1.01
C LEU A 142 -21.22 -14.13 1.46
N GLU A 143 -21.43 -13.06 2.22
CA GLU A 143 -22.77 -12.57 2.60
C GLU A 143 -23.59 -12.17 1.36
N SER A 144 -22.99 -11.43 0.42
CA SER A 144 -23.65 -11.02 -0.82
C SER A 144 -23.99 -12.19 -1.75
N GLU A 145 -23.29 -13.31 -1.57
CA GLU A 145 -23.50 -14.56 -2.29
C GLU A 145 -24.35 -15.55 -1.49
N ASP A 146 -25.09 -15.13 -0.45
CA ASP A 146 -25.99 -15.98 0.34
C ASP A 146 -25.31 -17.24 0.91
N PHE A 147 -24.02 -17.17 1.24
CA PHE A 147 -23.36 -18.24 1.98
C PHE A 147 -23.89 -18.29 3.41
N ILE A 148 -24.11 -19.51 3.91
CA ILE A 148 -24.52 -19.74 5.29
C ILE A 148 -23.25 -19.84 6.16
N GLU A 149 -23.15 -18.99 7.17
CA GLU A 149 -22.08 -19.05 8.17
C GLU A 149 -22.38 -20.12 9.22
N THR A 150 -21.37 -20.91 9.57
CA THR A 150 -21.39 -21.89 10.65
C THR A 150 -19.99 -22.04 11.24
N LYS A 151 -19.84 -22.98 12.18
CA LYS A 151 -18.55 -23.34 12.78
C LYS A 151 -18.21 -24.79 12.54
N GLY A 152 -16.93 -25.06 12.34
CA GLY A 152 -16.42 -26.42 12.26
C GLY A 152 -16.69 -27.20 13.55
N LYS A 153 -17.15 -28.45 13.43
CA LYS A 153 -17.49 -29.30 14.58
C LYS A 153 -16.38 -30.28 14.98
N GLY A 154 -15.21 -30.21 14.32
CA GLY A 154 -14.15 -31.22 14.42
C GLY A 154 -14.47 -32.40 13.50
N GLY A 155 -13.60 -32.67 12.53
CA GLY A 155 -13.86 -33.60 11.44
C GLY A 155 -13.01 -33.23 10.22
N ASN A 156 -13.65 -32.91 9.10
CA ASN A 156 -13.00 -32.33 7.91
C ASN A 156 -12.49 -30.90 8.13
N PHE A 157 -13.02 -30.21 9.15
CA PHE A 157 -12.68 -28.83 9.49
C PHE A 157 -12.16 -28.74 10.92
N ALA A 158 -11.30 -27.74 11.16
CA ALA A 158 -10.88 -27.38 12.51
C ALA A 158 -12.10 -27.03 13.37
N LYS A 159 -12.10 -27.46 14.63
CA LYS A 159 -13.18 -27.17 15.57
C LYS A 159 -13.25 -25.67 15.82
N ASP A 160 -14.46 -25.13 15.87
CA ASP A 160 -14.77 -23.70 16.13
C ASP A 160 -14.25 -22.70 15.07
N CYS A 161 -13.66 -23.20 13.99
CA CYS A 161 -13.24 -22.41 12.83
C CYS A 161 -14.47 -21.87 12.08
N PRO A 162 -14.49 -20.59 11.68
CA PRO A 162 -15.50 -20.05 10.76
C PRO A 162 -15.54 -20.84 9.46
N LEU A 163 -16.75 -21.19 9.05
CA LEU A 163 -17.05 -21.90 7.82
C LEU A 163 -18.22 -21.22 7.15
N PHE A 164 -18.11 -21.00 5.84
CA PHE A 164 -19.17 -20.46 5.01
C PHE A 164 -19.46 -21.50 3.95
N PHE A 165 -20.73 -21.88 3.76
CA PHE A 165 -21.09 -22.84 2.73
C PHE A 165 -22.32 -22.42 1.93
N LYS A 166 -22.35 -22.84 0.65
CA LYS A 166 -23.47 -22.62 -0.25
C LYS A 166 -23.74 -23.91 -1.02
N LYS A 167 -25.01 -24.35 -1.03
CA LYS A 167 -25.44 -25.46 -1.89
C LYS A 167 -25.60 -24.93 -3.30
N VAL A 168 -24.80 -25.44 -4.24
CA VAL A 168 -24.86 -25.02 -5.65
C VAL A 168 -25.63 -26.01 -6.52
N LYS A 169 -25.74 -27.27 -6.08
CA LYS A 169 -26.52 -28.31 -6.77
C LYS A 169 -26.97 -29.39 -5.79
N GLU A 170 -27.82 -30.31 -6.26
CA GLU A 170 -28.06 -31.56 -5.55
C GLU A 170 -26.74 -32.22 -5.15
N ASN A 171 -26.61 -32.47 -3.86
CA ASN A 171 -25.46 -33.05 -3.19
C ASN A 171 -24.12 -32.32 -3.38
N LYS A 172 -24.09 -31.05 -3.79
CA LYS A 172 -22.84 -30.28 -3.99
C LYS A 172 -22.85 -28.97 -3.21
N PHE A 173 -21.76 -28.76 -2.47
CA PHE A 173 -21.53 -27.58 -1.67
C PHE A 173 -20.20 -26.93 -2.04
N LEU A 174 -20.22 -25.62 -2.12
CA LEU A 174 -19.03 -24.78 -2.10
C LEU A 174 -18.78 -24.33 -0.66
N ILE A 175 -17.52 -24.31 -0.24
CA ILE A 175 -17.13 -24.01 1.13
C ILE A 175 -15.95 -23.06 1.14
N PHE A 176 -16.03 -22.03 1.97
CA PHE A 176 -14.90 -21.21 2.38
C PHE A 176 -14.61 -21.48 3.85
N ASN A 177 -13.42 -21.98 4.15
CA ASN A 177 -12.98 -22.25 5.51
C ASN A 177 -11.74 -21.44 5.85
N ASN A 178 -11.60 -20.99 7.10
CA ASN A 178 -10.43 -20.25 7.57
C ASN A 178 -9.60 -21.12 8.54
N PRO A 179 -8.81 -22.07 8.03
CA PRO A 179 -8.23 -23.14 8.85
C PRO A 179 -7.25 -22.65 9.93
N PHE A 180 -6.73 -21.43 9.78
CA PHE A 180 -5.78 -20.81 10.70
C PHE A 180 -6.44 -19.78 11.62
N TYR A 181 -7.77 -19.77 11.71
CA TYR A 181 -8.48 -18.98 12.71
C TYR A 181 -8.26 -19.58 14.10
N ASP A 182 -7.33 -19.02 14.87
CA ASP A 182 -7.08 -19.41 16.27
C ASP A 182 -7.69 -18.42 17.28
N GLY A 183 -8.54 -17.50 16.82
CA GLY A 183 -9.17 -16.46 17.62
C GLY A 183 -8.23 -15.33 18.09
N LYS A 184 -6.91 -15.48 17.95
CA LYS A 184 -5.88 -14.46 18.26
C LYS A 184 -5.21 -13.91 17.00
N ASN A 185 -5.02 -14.76 16.01
CA ASN A 185 -4.52 -14.49 14.68
C ASN A 185 -5.73 -14.42 13.74
N ASN A 186 -6.10 -13.18 13.42
CA ASN A 186 -7.10 -12.89 12.39
C ASN A 186 -6.51 -13.18 11.01
N SER A 187 -6.34 -14.46 10.67
CA SER A 187 -5.91 -14.83 9.32
C SER A 187 -6.94 -14.32 8.30
N PRO A 188 -6.54 -13.54 7.28
CA PRO A 188 -7.44 -13.15 6.21
C PRO A 188 -7.70 -14.28 5.22
N THR A 189 -7.00 -15.41 5.36
CA THR A 189 -6.99 -16.46 4.35
C THR A 189 -8.16 -17.40 4.55
N PHE A 190 -8.92 -17.58 3.47
CA PHE A 190 -9.93 -18.60 3.36
C PHE A 190 -9.47 -19.59 2.31
N ASP A 191 -9.53 -20.87 2.61
CA ASP A 191 -9.43 -21.88 1.58
C ASP A 191 -10.79 -22.06 0.92
N PHE A 192 -10.80 -22.29 -0.38
CA PHE A 192 -11.99 -22.53 -1.17
C PHE A 192 -12.06 -24.00 -1.58
N TRP A 193 -13.07 -24.70 -1.08
CA TRP A 193 -13.26 -26.13 -1.24
C TRP A 193 -14.62 -26.44 -1.90
N LYS A 194 -14.72 -27.64 -2.46
CA LYS A 194 -15.96 -28.23 -2.96
C LYS A 194 -16.17 -29.56 -2.28
N ILE A 195 -17.41 -29.81 -1.86
CA ILE A 195 -17.80 -31.04 -1.18
C ILE A 195 -19.01 -31.66 -1.86
N ASN A 196 -18.94 -32.98 -2.07
CA ASN A 196 -20.11 -33.77 -2.46
C ASN A 196 -20.71 -34.45 -1.20
N ALA A 197 -21.90 -34.04 -0.78
CA ALA A 197 -22.59 -34.55 0.41
C ALA A 197 -24.11 -34.42 0.23
N HIS A 198 -24.92 -35.31 0.80
CA HIS A 198 -26.38 -35.25 0.73
C HIS A 198 -27.00 -34.17 1.61
N SER A 199 -26.31 -33.80 2.69
CA SER A 199 -26.78 -32.79 3.63
C SER A 199 -25.64 -32.01 4.26
N GLU A 200 -25.99 -30.86 4.84
CA GLU A 200 -25.06 -30.07 5.65
C GLU A 200 -24.46 -30.87 6.81
N LYS A 201 -25.32 -31.63 7.50
CA LYS A 201 -24.93 -32.43 8.66
C LYS A 201 -23.83 -33.44 8.31
N GLU A 202 -23.89 -34.01 7.12
CA GLU A 202 -22.94 -35.01 6.64
C GLU A 202 -21.53 -34.42 6.53
N PHE A 203 -21.34 -33.30 5.82
CA PHE A 203 -20.00 -32.74 5.67
C PHE A 203 -19.45 -32.05 6.91
N LEU A 204 -20.32 -31.60 7.83
CA LEU A 204 -19.90 -30.99 9.08
C LEU A 204 -19.42 -31.99 10.13
N GLN A 205 -19.86 -33.27 10.07
CA GLN A 205 -19.61 -34.26 11.13
C GLN A 205 -18.78 -35.47 10.66
N ASP A 206 -18.86 -35.85 9.38
CA ASP A 206 -18.25 -37.09 8.90
C ASP A 206 -16.90 -36.85 8.22
N LYS A 207 -15.87 -37.63 8.59
CA LYS A 207 -14.52 -37.59 7.99
C LYS A 207 -14.42 -38.28 6.62
N LYS A 208 -15.48 -38.97 6.18
CA LYS A 208 -15.47 -39.78 4.94
C LYS A 208 -16.02 -39.07 3.71
N VAL A 209 -16.40 -37.80 3.84
CA VAL A 209 -16.99 -37.04 2.73
C VAL A 209 -15.91 -36.68 1.70
N ASN A 210 -16.25 -36.75 0.41
CA ASN A 210 -15.34 -36.38 -0.66
C ASN A 210 -15.14 -34.85 -0.71
N VAL A 211 -14.03 -34.40 -0.12
CA VAL A 211 -13.59 -33.00 -0.09
C VAL A 211 -12.57 -32.76 -1.19
N ILE A 212 -12.86 -31.82 -2.09
CA ILE A 212 -11.96 -31.36 -3.14
C ILE A 212 -11.50 -29.96 -2.76
N LYS A 213 -10.21 -29.81 -2.47
CA LYS A 213 -9.60 -28.49 -2.26
C LYS A 213 -9.41 -27.83 -3.63
N ILE A 214 -10.14 -26.75 -3.88
CA ILE A 214 -10.04 -26.02 -5.16
C ILE A 214 -8.85 -25.05 -5.09
N LYS A 215 -8.78 -24.25 -4.02
CA LYS A 215 -7.74 -23.24 -3.83
C LYS A 215 -7.43 -23.08 -2.34
N LEU A 216 -6.15 -23.06 -2.01
CA LEU A 216 -5.67 -22.62 -0.69
C LEU A 216 -5.42 -21.11 -0.74
N GLU A 217 -5.69 -20.42 0.37
CA GLU A 217 -5.48 -18.97 0.48
C GLU A 217 -6.13 -18.18 -0.67
N PHE A 218 -7.44 -18.39 -0.85
CA PHE A 218 -8.24 -17.72 -1.87
C PHE A 218 -8.13 -16.20 -1.76
N ASP A 219 -7.73 -15.56 -2.85
CA ASP A 219 -7.66 -14.10 -2.96
C ASP A 219 -8.82 -13.63 -3.83
N LEU A 220 -9.74 -12.86 -3.24
CA LEU A 220 -10.98 -12.43 -3.91
C LEU A 220 -10.71 -11.71 -5.23
N LYS A 221 -9.65 -10.93 -5.33
CA LYS A 221 -9.35 -10.17 -6.55
C LYS A 221 -8.82 -11.07 -7.67
N ASN A 222 -7.97 -12.03 -7.32
CA ASN A 222 -7.28 -12.86 -8.30
C ASN A 222 -8.02 -14.16 -8.64
N ASP A 223 -8.83 -14.69 -7.72
CA ASP A 223 -9.45 -16.01 -7.83
C ASP A 223 -10.98 -15.95 -8.06
N ILE A 224 -11.60 -14.77 -8.24
CA ILE A 224 -13.05 -14.66 -8.43
C ILE A 224 -13.57 -15.45 -9.65
N GLU A 225 -12.81 -15.49 -10.74
CA GLU A 225 -13.19 -16.25 -11.94
C GLU A 225 -13.19 -17.77 -11.68
N LEU A 226 -12.35 -18.25 -10.76
CA LEU A 226 -12.34 -19.64 -10.32
C LEU A 226 -13.59 -19.95 -9.51
N TYR A 227 -14.00 -19.04 -8.63
CA TYR A 227 -15.27 -19.14 -7.91
C TYR A 227 -16.45 -19.20 -8.89
N GLU A 228 -16.54 -18.25 -9.83
CA GLU A 228 -17.64 -18.20 -10.80
C GLU A 228 -17.72 -19.45 -11.67
N ARG A 229 -16.58 -20.02 -12.04
CA ARG A 229 -16.54 -21.31 -12.75
C ARG A 229 -17.11 -22.43 -11.90
N GLU A 230 -16.67 -22.56 -10.65
CA GLU A 230 -17.12 -23.66 -9.78
C GLU A 230 -18.58 -23.50 -9.33
N LYS A 231 -19.10 -22.27 -9.32
CA LYS A 231 -20.50 -21.94 -9.11
C LYS A 231 -21.39 -22.33 -10.31
N ASN A 232 -20.92 -22.05 -11.53
CA ASN A 232 -21.71 -22.15 -12.77
C ASN A 232 -21.44 -23.42 -13.59
N VAL A 233 -20.40 -24.18 -13.28
CA VAL A 233 -20.23 -25.52 -13.84
C VAL A 233 -21.40 -26.35 -13.29
N TRP A 234 -22.41 -26.52 -14.17
CA TRP A 234 -23.64 -27.34 -14.15
C TRP A 234 -24.97 -26.63 -13.95
#